data_AF-A0A0L1MF46-F1
#
_entry.id   AF-A0A0L1MF46-F1
#
_cell.length_a   1.000
_cell.length_b   1.000
_cell.length_c   1.000
_cell.angle_alpha   90.00
_cell.angle_beta   90.00
_cell.angle_gamma   90.00
#
_symmetry.space_group_name_H-M   'P 1'
#
loop_
_entity.id
_entity.type
_entity.pdbx_description
1 polymer ?
#
loop_
_entity_poly.entity_id
_entity_poly.type
_entity_poly.pdbx_seq_one_letter_code
_entity_poly.pdbx_strand_id
1 'polypeptide(L)'
;MEELKNIARQLPAGFSLEWAGLSLQEQQASDQVPLLMELSLVVVLLVLVALYESWTIPFAVLLIVPVGMFGAVAAVIMGMPNDVYFKVGLITIIGLLAKNAIFIVEFAKALHAQGAPLAQAAAQAARLRFRPIIMTSMAFILGVVPLAVASGAGAASHRQSVPA
;
A
#
# COMPACT_ATOMS: atom_id res chain seq x y z
N MET A 1 -17.04 -17.35 -4.17
CA MET A 1 -16.83 -17.45 -5.63
C MET A 1 -16.15 -18.76 -6.05
N GLU A 2 -15.07 -19.18 -5.37
CA GLU A 2 -14.41 -20.47 -5.68
C GLU A 2 -15.27 -21.71 -5.42
N GLU A 3 -16.07 -21.73 -4.35
CA GLU A 3 -16.97 -22.87 -4.11
C GLU A 3 -18.03 -23.04 -5.21
N LEU A 4 -18.61 -21.93 -5.68
CA LEU A 4 -19.55 -21.93 -6.81
C LEU A 4 -18.88 -22.36 -8.13
N LYS A 5 -17.61 -21.99 -8.36
CA LYS A 5 -16.81 -22.52 -9.49
C LYS A 5 -16.53 -24.02 -9.33
N ASN A 6 -16.31 -24.50 -8.12
CA ASN A 6 -16.08 -25.93 -7.84
C ASN A 6 -17.35 -26.75 -8.04
N ILE A 7 -18.51 -26.22 -7.65
CA ILE A 7 -19.82 -26.83 -7.93
C ILE A 7 -20.07 -26.82 -9.44
N ALA A 8 -19.80 -25.71 -10.14
CA ALA A 8 -19.95 -25.61 -11.58
C ALA A 8 -19.12 -26.65 -12.36
N ARG A 9 -17.93 -27.00 -11.87
CA ARG A 9 -17.08 -28.05 -12.45
C ARG A 9 -17.63 -29.47 -12.29
N GLN A 10 -18.58 -29.68 -11.38
CA GLN A 10 -19.25 -30.97 -11.17
C GLN A 10 -20.51 -31.11 -12.05
N LEU A 11 -20.91 -30.07 -12.78
CA LEU A 11 -22.05 -30.16 -13.70
C LEU A 11 -21.67 -30.86 -15.02
N PRO A 12 -22.65 -31.48 -15.71
CA PRO A 12 -22.46 -32.11 -17.01
C PRO A 12 -21.89 -31.14 -18.06
N ALA A 13 -21.10 -31.66 -19.00
CA ALA A 13 -20.56 -30.86 -20.10
C ALA A 13 -21.68 -30.16 -20.88
N GLY A 14 -21.65 -28.83 -20.93
CA GLY A 14 -22.66 -27.99 -21.57
C GLY A 14 -23.18 -26.82 -20.72
N PHE A 15 -22.94 -26.85 -19.40
CA PHE A 15 -23.27 -25.73 -18.50
C PHE A 15 -22.06 -24.81 -18.30
N SER A 16 -22.24 -23.51 -18.56
CA SER A 16 -21.26 -22.45 -18.28
C SER A 16 -21.72 -21.60 -17.11
N LEU A 17 -20.80 -21.29 -16.19
CA LEU A 17 -21.04 -20.36 -15.09
C LEU A 17 -20.64 -18.95 -15.57
N GLU A 18 -21.62 -18.06 -15.72
CA GLU A 18 -21.39 -16.63 -15.92
C GLU A 18 -21.80 -15.85 -14.68
N TRP A 19 -20.99 -14.86 -14.32
CA TRP A 19 -21.29 -13.93 -13.24
C TRP A 19 -22.07 -12.74 -13.81
N ALA A 20 -23.11 -12.31 -13.10
CA ALA A 20 -23.94 -11.16 -13.50
C ALA A 20 -24.08 -10.16 -12.34
N GLY A 21 -24.35 -8.89 -12.66
CA GLY A 21 -24.56 -7.83 -11.68
C GLY A 21 -23.32 -7.52 -10.82
N LEU A 22 -23.51 -7.44 -9.50
CA LEU A 22 -22.48 -7.06 -8.52
C LEU A 22 -21.25 -7.97 -8.55
N SER A 23 -21.43 -9.28 -8.73
CA SER A 23 -20.34 -10.26 -8.75
C SER A 23 -19.43 -10.12 -9.98
N LEU A 24 -19.98 -9.69 -11.12
CA LEU A 24 -19.20 -9.38 -12.32
C LEU A 24 -18.40 -8.10 -12.14
N GLN A 25 -19.00 -7.05 -11.55
CA GLN A 25 -18.31 -5.80 -11.24
C GLN A 25 -17.18 -5.99 -10.24
N GLU A 26 -17.38 -6.82 -9.21
CA GLU A 26 -16.33 -7.16 -8.24
C GLU A 26 -15.17 -7.91 -8.91
N GLN A 27 -15.48 -8.86 -9.81
CA GLN A 27 -14.45 -9.57 -10.57
C GLN A 27 -13.68 -8.64 -11.53
N GLN A 28 -14.38 -7.81 -12.30
CA GLN A 28 -13.77 -6.85 -13.23
C GLN A 28 -12.92 -5.79 -12.51
N ALA A 29 -13.38 -5.30 -11.36
CA ALA A 29 -12.61 -4.36 -10.55
C ALA A 29 -11.39 -5.05 -9.92
N SER A 30 -11.56 -6.29 -9.46
CA SER A 30 -10.46 -7.07 -8.88
C SER A 30 -9.35 -7.38 -9.89
N ASP A 31 -9.71 -7.69 -11.14
CA ASP A 31 -8.77 -8.00 -12.22
C ASP A 31 -7.94 -6.80 -12.68
N GLN A 32 -8.47 -5.57 -12.56
CA GLN A 32 -7.74 -4.34 -12.93
C GLN A 32 -6.77 -3.87 -11.85
N VAL A 33 -7.00 -4.24 -10.59
CA VAL A 33 -6.19 -3.75 -9.46
C VAL A 33 -4.71 -4.13 -9.56
N PRO A 34 -4.31 -5.38 -9.88
CA PRO A 34 -2.90 -5.75 -10.01
C PRO A 34 -2.17 -4.89 -11.03
N LEU A 35 -2.80 -4.66 -12.18
CA LEU A 35 -2.27 -3.77 -13.23
C LEU A 35 -2.13 -2.33 -12.72
N LEU A 36 -3.12 -1.81 -12.00
CA LEU A 36 -3.02 -0.47 -11.40
C LEU A 36 -1.89 -0.39 -10.37
N MET A 37 -1.70 -1.42 -9.53
CA MET A 37 -0.62 -1.45 -8.55
C MET A 37 0.75 -1.46 -9.24
N GLU A 38 0.94 -2.35 -10.22
CA GLU A 38 2.18 -2.42 -11.00
C GLU A 38 2.47 -1.09 -11.71
N LEU A 39 1.46 -0.52 -12.39
CA LEU A 39 1.60 0.76 -13.08
C LEU A 39 1.91 1.89 -12.09
N SER A 40 1.24 1.92 -10.94
CA SER A 40 1.50 2.94 -9.92
C SER A 40 2.93 2.85 -9.38
N LEU A 41 3.45 1.65 -9.17
CA LEU A 41 4.80 1.42 -8.68
C LEU A 41 5.84 1.87 -9.74
N VAL A 42 5.59 1.54 -11.01
CA VAL A 42 6.43 1.98 -12.14
C VAL A 42 6.41 3.51 -12.26
N VAL A 43 5.25 4.14 -12.20
CA VAL A 43 5.14 5.61 -12.28
C VAL A 43 5.87 6.28 -11.11
N VAL A 44 5.69 5.78 -9.88
CA VAL A 44 6.42 6.29 -8.70
C VAL A 44 7.93 6.10 -8.89
N LEU A 45 8.37 4.94 -9.37
CA LEU A 45 9.78 4.68 -9.65
C LEU A 45 10.32 5.68 -10.69
N LEU A 46 9.64 5.88 -11.81
CA LEU A 46 10.06 6.78 -12.88
C LEU A 46 10.14 8.23 -12.41
N VAL A 47 9.14 8.70 -11.65
CA VAL A 47 9.14 10.05 -11.08
C VAL A 47 10.32 10.23 -10.11
N LEU A 48 10.62 9.23 -9.29
CA LEU A 48 11.76 9.29 -8.36
C LEU A 48 13.10 9.25 -9.09
N VAL A 49 13.24 8.43 -10.13
CA VAL A 49 14.46 8.39 -10.96
C VAL A 49 14.69 9.75 -11.60
N ALA A 50 13.64 10.36 -12.15
CA ALA A 50 13.70 11.69 -12.75
C ALA A 50 14.05 12.78 -11.71
N LEU A 51 13.49 12.71 -10.50
CA LEU A 51 13.72 13.69 -9.44
C LEU A 51 15.13 13.62 -8.86
N TYR A 52 15.68 12.41 -8.68
CA TYR A 52 16.97 12.19 -8.02
C TYR A 52 18.15 12.06 -8.96
N GLU A 53 17.90 12.03 -10.26
CA GLU A 53 18.88 11.73 -11.32
C GLU A 53 19.70 10.48 -11.01
N SER A 54 19.06 9.50 -10.37
CA SER A 54 19.74 8.32 -9.83
C SER A 54 18.77 7.16 -9.75
N TRP A 55 19.26 5.96 -10.09
CA TRP A 55 18.51 4.72 -9.95
C TRP A 55 18.60 4.14 -8.53
N THR A 56 19.70 4.40 -7.82
CA THR A 56 19.96 3.82 -6.50
C THR A 56 19.02 4.37 -5.42
N ILE A 57 18.75 5.67 -5.45
CA ILE A 57 17.89 6.34 -4.45
C ILE A 57 16.44 5.83 -4.52
N PRO A 58 15.77 5.81 -5.69
CA PRO A 58 14.43 5.23 -5.84
C PRO A 58 14.34 3.78 -5.39
N PHE A 59 15.34 2.95 -5.73
CA PHE A 59 15.39 1.57 -5.27
C PHE A 59 15.47 1.47 -3.75
N ALA A 60 16.33 2.28 -3.10
CA ALA A 60 16.43 2.31 -1.64
C ALA A 60 15.11 2.73 -0.97
N VAL A 61 14.36 3.66 -1.58
CA VAL A 61 13.03 4.07 -1.11
C VAL A 61 12.02 2.94 -1.28
N LEU A 62 11.98 2.26 -2.42
CA LEU A 62 10.99 1.22 -2.71
C LEU A 62 11.18 -0.06 -1.89
N LEU A 63 12.36 -0.29 -1.30
CA LEU A 63 12.57 -1.38 -0.33
C LEU A 63 11.69 -1.28 0.92
N ILE A 64 11.06 -0.12 1.18
CA ILE A 64 10.07 0.02 2.25
C ILE A 64 8.73 -0.66 1.92
N VAL A 65 8.43 -0.87 0.63
CA VAL A 65 7.11 -1.37 0.17
C VAL A 65 6.80 -2.76 0.73
N PRO A 66 7.71 -3.75 0.69
CA PRO A 66 7.48 -5.05 1.31
C PRO A 66 7.18 -4.96 2.82
N VAL A 67 7.80 -4.00 3.52
CA VAL A 67 7.55 -3.77 4.96
C VAL A 67 6.12 -3.26 5.17
N GLY A 68 5.62 -2.39 4.29
CA GLY A 68 4.22 -1.96 4.30
C GLY A 68 3.24 -3.08 3.98
N MET A 69 3.57 -3.92 2.98
CA MET A 69 2.76 -5.08 2.61
C MET A 69 2.65 -6.09 3.75
N PHE A 70 3.66 -6.21 4.61
CA PHE A 70 3.60 -7.07 5.78
C PHE A 70 2.46 -6.68 6.75
N GLY A 71 2.27 -5.37 6.98
CA GLY A 71 1.15 -4.87 7.79
C GLY A 71 -0.20 -5.22 7.17
N ALA A 72 -0.32 -5.07 5.86
CA ALA A 72 -1.53 -5.40 5.13
C ALA A 72 -1.85 -6.91 5.16
N VAL A 73 -0.84 -7.78 5.01
CA VAL A 73 -1.02 -9.23 5.15
C VAL A 73 -1.46 -9.58 6.58
N ALA A 74 -0.88 -8.93 7.60
CA ALA A 74 -1.30 -9.12 8.98
C ALA A 74 -2.78 -8.73 9.18
N ALA A 75 -3.25 -7.64 8.56
CA ALA A 75 -4.65 -7.24 8.61
C ALA A 75 -5.60 -8.28 7.98
N VAL A 76 -5.21 -8.87 6.85
CA VAL A 76 -5.98 -9.95 6.21
C VAL A 76 -6.04 -11.20 7.11
N ILE A 77 -4.93 -11.55 7.77
CA ILE A 77 -4.89 -12.67 8.73
C ILE A 77 -5.82 -12.40 9.94
N MET A 78 -5.99 -11.13 10.34
CA MET A 78 -6.93 -10.72 11.39
C MET A 78 -8.41 -10.72 10.95
N GLY A 79 -8.71 -11.24 9.75
CA GLY A 79 -10.07 -11.41 9.24
C GLY A 79 -10.60 -10.25 8.40
N MET A 80 -9.73 -9.33 7.97
CA MET A 80 -10.14 -8.21 7.12
C MET A 80 -10.30 -8.65 5.66
N PRO A 81 -11.41 -8.30 4.98
CA PRO A 81 -11.64 -8.70 3.59
C PRO A 81 -10.65 -8.01 2.63
N ASN A 82 -10.11 -8.77 1.68
CA ASN A 82 -9.27 -8.23 0.60
C ASN A 82 -10.14 -7.73 -0.56
N ASP A 83 -10.85 -6.62 -0.31
CA ASP A 83 -11.73 -5.98 -1.29
C ASP A 83 -11.04 -4.81 -2.03
N VAL A 84 -11.79 -4.14 -2.92
CA VAL A 84 -11.27 -3.01 -3.70
C VAL A 84 -10.81 -1.86 -2.80
N TYR A 85 -11.45 -1.67 -1.65
CA TYR A 85 -11.09 -0.59 -0.73
C TYR A 85 -9.77 -0.87 -0.01
N PHE A 86 -9.56 -2.11 0.45
CA PHE A 86 -8.27 -2.54 0.99
C PHE A 86 -7.12 -2.31 -0.01
N LYS A 87 -7.37 -2.60 -1.29
CA LYS A 87 -6.42 -2.39 -2.39
C LYS A 87 -6.11 -0.90 -2.64
N VAL A 88 -7.11 -0.02 -2.60
CA VAL A 88 -6.90 1.45 -2.67
C VAL A 88 -6.10 1.94 -1.45
N GLY A 89 -6.39 1.38 -0.28
CA GLY A 89 -5.65 1.65 0.94
C GLY A 89 -4.17 1.24 0.87
N LEU A 90 -3.88 0.09 0.27
CA LEU A 90 -2.51 -0.38 0.01
C LEU A 90 -1.70 0.61 -0.85
N ILE A 91 -2.29 1.14 -1.92
CA ILE A 91 -1.66 2.17 -2.77
C ILE A 91 -1.36 3.43 -1.94
N THR A 92 -2.28 3.81 -1.05
CA THR A 92 -2.10 4.97 -0.15
C THR A 92 -0.96 4.75 0.84
N ILE A 93 -0.85 3.55 1.43
CA ILE A 93 0.25 3.17 2.32
C ILE A 93 1.59 3.24 1.59
N ILE A 94 1.67 2.74 0.35
CA ILE A 94 2.89 2.80 -0.47
C ILE A 94 3.36 4.24 -0.61
N GLY A 95 2.47 5.17 -0.95
CA GLY A 95 2.79 6.60 -1.06
C GLY A 95 3.24 7.23 0.26
N LEU A 96 2.56 6.89 1.37
CA LEU A 96 2.89 7.39 2.71
C LEU A 96 4.27 6.90 3.16
N LEU A 97 4.58 5.63 2.95
CA LEU A 97 5.88 5.04 3.26
C LEU A 97 6.99 5.62 2.37
N ALA A 98 6.72 5.77 1.07
CA ALA A 98 7.66 6.36 0.13
C ALA A 98 8.03 7.80 0.56
N LYS A 99 7.05 8.64 0.93
CA LYS A 99 7.29 10.00 1.44
C LYS A 99 8.25 9.99 2.63
N ASN A 100 8.01 9.12 3.61
CA ASN A 100 8.82 9.05 4.82
C ASN A 100 10.25 8.54 4.51
N ALA A 101 10.39 7.55 3.62
CA ALA A 101 11.68 7.03 3.19
C ALA A 101 12.48 8.07 2.39
N ILE A 102 11.83 8.79 1.48
CA ILE A 102 12.40 9.89 0.68
C ILE A 102 13.05 10.94 1.59
N PHE A 103 12.33 11.41 2.61
CA PHE A 103 12.83 12.45 3.51
C PHE A 103 14.10 12.04 4.27
N ILE A 104 14.26 10.74 4.57
CA ILE A 104 15.47 10.22 5.23
C ILE A 104 16.61 10.12 4.23
N VAL A 105 16.36 9.51 3.07
CA VAL A 105 17.40 9.27 2.05
C VAL A 105 17.94 10.59 1.50
N GLU A 106 17.07 11.59 1.27
CA GLU A 106 17.49 12.92 0.82
C GLU A 106 18.38 13.61 1.84
N PHE A 107 18.01 13.56 3.13
CA PHE A 107 18.81 14.18 4.18
C PHE A 107 20.15 13.45 4.40
N ALA A 108 20.15 12.12 4.28
CA ALA A 108 21.37 11.32 4.32
C ALA A 108 22.29 11.64 3.12
N LYS A 109 21.74 11.79 1.91
CA LYS A 109 22.49 12.21 0.71
C LYS A 109 23.11 13.59 0.92
N ALA A 110 22.36 14.54 1.47
CA ALA A 110 22.86 15.90 1.75
C ALA A 110 24.02 15.90 2.76
N LEU A 111 23.89 15.14 3.86
CA LEU A 111 24.96 14.99 4.85
C LEU A 111 26.19 14.26 4.27
N HIS A 112 25.97 13.25 3.44
CA HIS A 112 27.07 12.55 2.77
C HIS A 112 27.82 13.47 1.80
N ALA A 113 27.11 14.32 1.06
CA ALA A 113 27.70 15.33 0.18
C ALA A 113 28.51 16.39 0.95
N GLN A 114 28.21 16.61 2.24
CA GLN A 114 29.00 17.46 3.14
C GLN A 114 30.24 16.75 3.71
N GLY A 115 30.53 15.51 3.29
CA GLY A 115 31.71 14.73 3.67
C GLY A 115 31.48 13.74 4.82
N ALA A 116 30.26 13.59 5.34
CA ALA A 116 29.97 12.61 6.37
C ALA A 116 30.01 11.16 5.81
N PRO A 117 30.54 10.18 6.55
CA PRO A 117 30.44 8.77 6.17
C PRO A 117 28.99 8.34 6.00
N LEU A 118 28.69 7.49 5.00
CA LEU A 118 27.31 7.10 4.65
C LEU A 118 26.49 6.58 5.85
N ALA A 119 27.09 5.73 6.68
CA ALA A 119 26.44 5.17 7.86
C ALA A 119 26.10 6.25 8.91
N GLN A 120 27.00 7.22 9.12
CA GLN A 120 26.78 8.32 10.04
C GLN A 120 25.72 9.29 9.51
N ALA A 121 25.78 9.61 8.22
CA ALA A 121 24.79 10.43 7.52
C ALA A 121 23.38 9.82 7.61
N ALA A 122 23.24 8.52 7.39
CA ALA A 122 21.97 7.80 7.51
C ALA A 122 21.44 7.81 8.95
N ALA A 123 22.29 7.54 9.95
CA ALA A 123 21.90 7.56 11.35
C ALA A 123 21.46 8.96 11.82
N GLN A 124 22.18 10.00 11.38
CA GLN A 124 21.85 11.38 11.72
C GLN A 124 20.57 11.85 11.03
N ALA A 125 20.37 11.51 9.75
CA ALA A 125 19.13 11.75 9.03
C ALA A 125 17.94 11.08 9.73
N ALA A 126 18.08 9.82 10.13
CA ALA A 126 17.04 9.09 10.86
C ALA A 126 16.69 9.76 12.19
N ARG A 127 17.68 10.21 12.98
CA ARG A 127 17.44 10.93 14.24
C ARG A 127 16.70 12.25 14.04
N LEU A 128 17.09 13.03 13.04
CA LEU A 128 16.47 14.33 12.76
C LEU A 128 15.03 14.20 12.24
N ARG A 129 14.76 13.15 11.48
CA ARG A 129 13.42 12.88 10.93
C ARG A 129 12.53 12.06 11.85
N PHE A 130 13.06 11.49 12.93
CA PHE A 130 12.30 10.66 13.87
C PHE A 130 11.05 11.37 14.42
N ARG A 131 11.20 12.59 14.94
CA ARG A 131 10.07 13.35 15.52
C ARG A 131 8.99 13.67 14.46
N PRO A 132 9.33 14.23 13.29
CA PRO A 132 8.36 14.43 12.21
C PRO A 132 7.68 13.14 11.72
N ILE A 133 8.44 12.05 11.56
CA ILE A 133 7.89 10.77 11.07
C ILE A 133 6.86 10.24 12.06
N ILE A 134 7.20 10.18 13.35
CA ILE A 134 6.26 9.73 14.39
C ILE A 134 5.01 10.61 14.43
N MET A 135 5.16 11.93 14.31
CA MET A 135 4.02 12.85 14.28
C MET A 135 3.05 12.53 13.13
N THR A 136 3.57 12.39 11.90
CA THR A 136 2.72 12.12 10.73
C THR A 136 2.11 10.73 10.75
N SER A 137 2.87 9.71 11.19
CA SER A 137 2.37 8.34 11.31
C SER A 137 1.30 8.23 12.38
N MET A 138 1.50 8.85 13.56
CA MET A 138 0.48 8.87 14.62
C MET A 138 -0.78 9.63 14.20
N ALA A 139 -0.63 10.77 13.52
CA ALA A 139 -1.77 11.52 12.99
C ALA A 139 -2.56 10.70 11.97
N PHE A 140 -1.88 9.96 11.09
CA PHE A 140 -2.53 9.07 10.14
C PHE A 140 -3.27 7.93 10.84
N ILE A 141 -2.57 7.19 11.73
CA ILE A 141 -3.14 6.08 12.49
C ILE A 141 -4.38 6.56 13.27
N LEU A 142 -4.25 7.61 14.08
CA LEU A 142 -5.38 8.15 14.86
C LEU A 142 -6.49 8.72 13.97
N GLY A 143 -6.15 9.23 12.78
CA GLY A 143 -7.13 9.69 11.80
C GLY A 143 -7.95 8.56 11.17
N VAL A 144 -7.37 7.37 11.01
CA VAL A 144 -8.07 6.19 10.49
C VAL A 144 -8.76 5.34 11.58
N VAL A 145 -8.38 5.49 12.86
CA VAL A 145 -9.03 4.77 13.98
C VAL A 145 -10.56 4.96 13.99
N PRO A 146 -11.14 6.17 13.88
CA PRO A 146 -12.60 6.34 13.87
C PRO A 146 -13.28 5.58 12.73
N LEU A 147 -12.65 5.53 11.55
CA LEU A 147 -13.18 4.81 10.40
C LEU A 147 -13.11 3.28 10.62
N ALA A 148 -12.06 2.79 11.29
CA ALA A 148 -11.90 1.38 11.64
C ALA A 148 -12.87 0.91 12.74
N VAL A 149 -13.19 1.77 13.71
CA VAL A 149 -14.04 1.45 14.88
C VAL A 149 -15.49 1.89 14.70
N ALA A 150 -15.83 2.61 13.62
CA ALA A 150 -17.18 3.09 13.34
C ALA A 150 -18.22 1.95 13.43
N SER A 151 -19.32 2.23 14.14
CA SER A 151 -20.52 1.39 14.23
C SER A 151 -21.76 2.25 13.99
N GLY A 152 -22.71 1.77 13.16
CA GLY A 152 -23.88 2.53 12.70
C GLY A 152 -24.13 2.46 11.19
N ALA A 153 -25.06 3.25 10.67
CA ALA A 153 -25.36 3.32 9.24
C ALA A 153 -24.16 3.85 8.45
N GLY A 154 -23.73 3.15 7.39
CA GLY A 154 -22.51 3.48 6.62
C GLY A 154 -21.21 2.94 7.22
N ALA A 155 -21.27 2.27 8.39
CA ALA A 155 -20.09 1.68 9.03
C ALA A 155 -19.43 0.56 8.20
N ALA A 156 -20.20 -0.15 7.36
CA ALA A 156 -19.64 -1.15 6.45
C ALA A 156 -18.71 -0.50 5.42
N SER A 157 -19.12 0.61 4.80
CA SER A 157 -18.27 1.36 3.86
C SER A 157 -17.09 2.05 4.56
N HIS A 158 -17.25 2.53 5.80
CA HIS A 158 -16.14 3.13 6.56
C HIS A 158 -15.09 2.08 6.96
N ARG A 159 -15.51 0.92 7.49
CA ARG A 159 -14.59 -0.20 7.83
C ARG A 159 -13.93 -0.82 6.60
N GLN A 160 -14.60 -0.83 5.46
CA GLN A 160 -14.00 -1.27 4.20
C GLN A 160 -13.01 -0.23 3.65
N SER A 161 -13.31 1.08 3.76
CA SER A 161 -12.50 2.18 3.19
C SER A 161 -11.13 2.43 3.85
N VAL A 162 -10.84 1.80 4.99
CA VAL A 162 -9.59 2.01 5.73
C VAL A 162 -8.56 0.96 5.36
N PRO A 163 -7.36 1.34 4.87
CA PRO A 163 -6.21 0.47 5.02
C PRO A 163 -5.89 0.33 6.51
N ALA A 164 -6.07 -0.87 7.05
CA ALA A 164 -5.54 -1.24 8.37
C ALA A 164 -4.02 -1.37 8.31
#